data_AF-A0A7S2NIP7-F1
#
_entry.id   AF-A0A7S2NIP7-F1
#
_cell.length_a   1.000
_cell.length_b   1.000
_cell.length_c   1.000
_cell.angle_alpha   90.00
_cell.angle_beta   90.00
_cell.angle_gamma   90.00
#
_symmetry.space_group_name_H-M   'P 1'
#
loop_
_entity.id
_entity.type
_entity.pdbx_description
1 polymer ?
#
loop_
_entity_poly.entity_id
_entity_poly.type
_entity_poly.pdbx_seq_one_letter_code
_entity_poly.pdbx_strand_id
1 'polypeptide(L)'
;MATLLRATRAAPRMMRAGAGRRMCTAVAEEVAEAGPFSPSKPHNQMFYAVCGVTYLFTLKWQAGDRKLAKEIAEHKAAHATEEPVVTTTEVVVEATPTPAAPSAVVAAVTAAAAPPTAGVAAWKVADVCAWLDTIELGEHGSAFKTHSINGKMLLALSDQDLYASLNIVSPLHRKKLLMEIASLRKAYLNP
;
A
#
# COMPACT_ATOMS: atom_id res chain seq x y z
N MET A 1 -82.31 -6.56 -36.31
CA MET A 1 -82.14 -7.12 -34.96
C MET A 1 -80.71 -7.63 -34.84
N ALA A 2 -79.94 -6.96 -34.00
CA ALA A 2 -78.56 -7.29 -33.69
C ALA A 2 -78.51 -8.38 -32.60
N THR A 3 -77.31 -8.94 -32.43
CA THR A 3 -76.74 -9.32 -31.13
C THR A 3 -76.88 -10.80 -30.69
N LEU A 4 -75.72 -11.49 -30.71
CA LEU A 4 -75.22 -12.51 -29.76
C LEU A 4 -75.92 -13.90 -29.80
N LEU A 5 -75.29 -15.07 -29.55
CA LEU A 5 -74.16 -15.42 -28.70
C LEU A 5 -73.61 -16.83 -29.10
N ARG A 6 -72.28 -16.97 -29.01
CA ARG A 6 -71.47 -18.19 -28.79
C ARG A 6 -72.15 -19.22 -27.86
N ALA A 7 -71.82 -20.52 -27.79
CA ALA A 7 -70.73 -21.34 -28.31
C ALA A 7 -71.06 -22.81 -27.99
N THR A 8 -70.59 -23.74 -28.81
CA THR A 8 -70.34 -25.13 -28.38
C THR A 8 -68.93 -25.52 -28.76
N ARG A 9 -68.23 -26.03 -27.75
CA ARG A 9 -66.79 -26.29 -27.67
C ARG A 9 -66.55 -27.72 -28.14
N ALA A 10 -65.64 -27.95 -29.09
CA ALA A 10 -65.06 -29.28 -29.31
C ALA A 10 -63.62 -29.13 -29.83
N ALA A 11 -62.71 -29.86 -29.20
CA ALA A 11 -61.26 -29.80 -29.35
C ALA A 11 -60.77 -30.25 -30.74
N PRO A 12 -59.57 -29.84 -31.18
CA PRO A 12 -58.83 -30.58 -32.18
C PRO A 12 -57.72 -31.40 -31.50
N ARG A 13 -57.85 -32.73 -31.62
CA ARG A 13 -56.76 -33.68 -31.43
C ARG A 13 -56.09 -33.90 -32.79
N MET A 14 -54.76 -33.71 -32.79
CA MET A 14 -53.74 -34.24 -33.71
C MET A 14 -53.80 -33.85 -35.20
N MET A 15 -52.73 -33.20 -35.65
CA MET A 15 -52.01 -33.59 -36.87
C MET A 15 -50.51 -33.32 -36.65
N ARG A 16 -49.70 -34.28 -37.08
CA ARG A 16 -48.28 -34.47 -36.78
C ARG A 16 -47.41 -33.87 -37.89
N ALA A 17 -46.24 -33.39 -37.46
CA ALA A 17 -44.96 -33.27 -38.17
C ALA A 17 -44.77 -32.17 -39.24
N GLY A 18 -43.72 -31.38 -38.99
CA GLY A 18 -43.12 -30.46 -39.95
C GLY A 18 -41.85 -29.81 -39.39
N ALA A 19 -40.81 -30.62 -39.19
CA ALA A 19 -39.39 -30.22 -39.23
C ALA A 19 -38.92 -29.03 -38.35
N GLY A 20 -38.81 -29.26 -37.05
CA GLY A 20 -37.82 -28.57 -36.22
C GLY A 20 -36.75 -29.57 -35.82
N ARG A 21 -35.58 -29.51 -36.45
CA ARG A 21 -34.39 -30.34 -36.16
C ARG A 21 -34.10 -30.39 -34.66
N ARG A 22 -34.62 -31.40 -33.97
CA ARG A 22 -34.09 -31.85 -32.68
C ARG A 22 -33.24 -33.06 -33.00
N MET A 23 -31.98 -32.78 -33.29
CA MET A 23 -30.95 -33.80 -33.43
C MET A 23 -30.72 -34.38 -32.03
N CYS A 24 -31.45 -35.45 -31.68
CA CYS A 24 -31.03 -36.33 -30.61
C CYS A 24 -29.83 -37.12 -31.15
N THR A 25 -28.63 -36.63 -30.90
CA THR A 25 -27.48 -37.52 -30.70
C THR A 25 -27.53 -37.92 -29.23
N ALA A 26 -27.82 -39.19 -28.97
CA ALA A 26 -27.62 -39.82 -27.70
C ALA A 26 -26.19 -39.51 -27.21
N VAL A 27 -26.08 -38.64 -26.21
CA VAL A 27 -24.90 -38.60 -25.37
C VAL A 27 -25.31 -39.35 -24.13
N ALA A 28 -24.64 -40.48 -23.96
CA ALA A 28 -24.67 -41.33 -22.81
C ALA A 28 -24.96 -40.54 -21.53
N GLU A 29 -25.82 -41.12 -20.71
CA GLU A 29 -25.68 -41.05 -19.26
C GLU A 29 -24.31 -41.67 -18.91
N GLU A 30 -23.23 -40.98 -19.27
CA GLU A 30 -21.99 -41.11 -18.53
C GLU A 30 -22.31 -40.46 -17.21
N VAL A 31 -22.36 -41.29 -16.16
CA VAL A 31 -21.97 -40.86 -14.83
C VAL A 31 -20.66 -40.10 -15.04
N ALA A 32 -20.75 -38.77 -15.15
CA ALA A 32 -19.61 -37.91 -15.37
C ALA A 32 -18.76 -38.10 -14.11
N GLU A 33 -17.83 -39.06 -14.16
CA GLU A 33 -16.91 -39.30 -13.08
C GLU A 33 -16.22 -37.96 -12.86
N ALA A 34 -16.56 -37.39 -11.71
CA ALA A 34 -16.15 -36.06 -11.34
C ALA A 34 -14.63 -35.98 -11.48
N GLY A 35 -14.16 -35.30 -12.53
CA GLY A 35 -12.74 -35.09 -12.77
C GLY A 35 -12.04 -34.56 -11.51
N PRO A 36 -10.71 -34.66 -11.44
CA PRO A 36 -9.96 -34.39 -10.20
C PRO A 36 -10.26 -33.01 -9.58
N PHE A 37 -10.71 -32.03 -10.37
CA PHE A 37 -11.04 -30.67 -9.94
C PHE A 37 -12.55 -30.34 -9.87
N SER A 38 -13.43 -31.36 -9.82
CA SER A 38 -14.88 -31.10 -9.75
C SER A 38 -15.26 -30.34 -8.47
N PRO A 39 -16.05 -29.26 -8.57
CA PRO A 39 -16.46 -28.41 -7.45
C PRO A 39 -17.46 -29.10 -6.50
N SER A 40 -17.96 -30.28 -6.87
CA SER A 40 -18.88 -31.05 -6.03
C SER A 40 -18.19 -31.81 -4.90
N LYS A 41 -16.85 -31.92 -4.92
CA LYS A 41 -16.07 -32.55 -3.84
C LYS A 41 -15.84 -31.53 -2.73
N PRO A 42 -16.08 -31.85 -1.45
CA PRO A 42 -16.01 -30.88 -0.36
C PRO A 42 -14.61 -30.25 -0.23
N HIS A 43 -13.55 -31.03 -0.46
CA HIS A 43 -12.17 -30.52 -0.45
C HIS A 43 -11.92 -29.45 -1.54
N ASN A 44 -12.37 -29.71 -2.77
CA ASN A 44 -12.21 -28.79 -3.88
C ASN A 44 -13.07 -27.53 -3.69
N GLN A 45 -14.28 -27.68 -3.12
CA GLN A 45 -15.15 -26.57 -2.78
C GLN A 45 -14.50 -25.64 -1.73
N MET A 46 -13.85 -26.20 -0.70
CA MET A 46 -13.11 -25.41 0.28
C MET A 46 -11.90 -24.72 -0.36
N PHE A 47 -11.19 -25.38 -1.28
CA PHE A 47 -10.10 -24.77 -2.04
C PHE A 47 -10.57 -23.57 -2.87
N TYR A 48 -11.65 -23.72 -3.64
CA TYR A 48 -12.23 -22.61 -4.42
C TYR A 48 -12.81 -21.50 -3.53
N ALA A 49 -13.38 -21.82 -2.38
CA ALA A 49 -13.86 -20.82 -1.43
C ALA A 49 -12.71 -20.00 -0.84
N VAL A 50 -11.61 -20.64 -0.42
CA VAL A 50 -10.40 -19.96 0.09
C VAL A 50 -9.74 -19.13 -1.01
N CYS A 51 -9.61 -19.67 -2.23
CA CYS A 51 -9.09 -18.94 -3.38
C CYS A 51 -10.00 -17.75 -3.76
N GLY A 52 -11.32 -17.91 -3.67
CA GLY A 52 -12.29 -16.84 -3.94
C GLY A 52 -12.22 -15.72 -2.90
N VAL A 53 -12.14 -16.07 -1.61
CA VAL A 53 -12.01 -15.08 -0.52
C VAL A 53 -10.69 -14.32 -0.64
N THR A 54 -9.58 -15.02 -0.89
CA THR A 54 -8.27 -14.38 -1.11
C THR A 54 -8.27 -13.53 -2.38
N TYR A 55 -8.87 -13.98 -3.48
CA TYR A 55 -9.00 -13.19 -4.71
C TYR A 55 -9.81 -11.90 -4.50
N LEU A 56 -10.96 -11.97 -3.82
CA LEU A 56 -11.76 -10.79 -3.49
C LEU A 56 -10.99 -9.80 -2.58
N PHE A 57 -10.20 -10.32 -1.63
CA PHE A 57 -9.33 -9.49 -0.79
C PHE A 57 -8.25 -8.78 -1.62
N THR A 58 -7.60 -9.48 -2.55
CA THR A 58 -6.61 -8.88 -3.47
C THR A 58 -7.24 -7.87 -4.42
N LEU A 59 -8.46 -8.11 -4.93
CA LEU A 59 -9.18 -7.16 -5.78
C LEU A 59 -9.54 -5.87 -5.03
N LYS A 60 -10.01 -5.98 -3.79
CA LYS A 60 -10.33 -4.83 -2.95
C LYS A 60 -9.06 -4.04 -2.60
N TRP A 61 -7.95 -4.74 -2.35
CA TRP A 61 -6.63 -4.13 -2.14
C TRP A 61 -6.15 -3.39 -3.40
N GLN A 62 -6.16 -4.04 -4.55
CA GLN A 62 -5.81 -3.47 -5.86
C GLN A 62 -6.70 -2.29 -6.29
N ALA A 63 -7.95 -2.24 -5.83
CA ALA A 63 -8.84 -1.09 -6.05
C ALA A 63 -8.40 0.12 -5.22
N GLY A 64 -7.94 -0.10 -3.99
CA GLY A 64 -7.34 0.94 -3.15
C GLY A 64 -6.04 1.49 -3.75
N ASP A 65 -5.16 0.61 -4.24
CA ASP A 65 -3.91 1.01 -4.90
C ASP A 65 -4.16 1.83 -6.18
N ARG A 66 -5.19 1.47 -6.97
CA ARG A 66 -5.60 2.26 -8.14
C ARG A 66 -6.12 3.65 -7.78
N LYS A 67 -6.75 3.82 -6.62
CA LYS A 67 -7.21 5.13 -6.14
C LYS A 67 -6.03 6.00 -5.71
N LEU A 68 -5.13 5.45 -4.90
CA LEU A 68 -3.88 6.11 -4.50
C LEU A 68 -3.03 6.53 -5.71
N ALA A 69 -2.92 5.67 -6.73
CA ALA A 69 -2.18 5.99 -7.95
C ALA A 69 -2.77 7.17 -8.73
N LYS A 70 -4.11 7.31 -8.75
CA LYS A 70 -4.78 8.48 -9.36
C LYS A 70 -4.54 9.75 -8.58
N GLU A 71 -4.67 9.71 -7.25
CA GLU A 71 -4.41 10.86 -6.39
C GLU A 71 -2.95 11.34 -6.54
N ILE A 72 -1.97 10.44 -6.60
CA ILE A 72 -0.56 10.78 -6.87
C ILE A 72 -0.39 11.39 -8.27
N ALA A 73 -1.06 10.85 -9.29
CA ALA A 73 -0.99 11.39 -10.65
C ALA A 73 -1.60 12.80 -10.75
N GLU A 74 -2.71 13.05 -10.05
CA GLU A 74 -3.35 14.36 -9.94
C GLU A 74 -2.45 15.36 -9.20
N HIS A 75 -1.87 14.98 -8.06
CA HIS A 75 -0.89 15.81 -7.34
C HIS A 75 0.34 16.11 -8.21
N LYS A 76 0.85 15.11 -8.94
CA LYS A 76 2.00 15.29 -9.85
C LYS A 76 1.65 16.20 -11.03
N ALA A 77 0.44 16.11 -11.58
CA ALA A 77 -0.02 16.97 -12.67
C ALA A 77 -0.26 18.41 -12.21
N ALA A 78 -0.83 18.60 -11.01
CA ALA A 78 -1.02 19.92 -10.41
C ALA A 78 0.32 20.63 -10.15
N HIS A 79 1.33 19.91 -9.65
CA HIS A 79 2.67 20.46 -9.45
C HIS A 79 3.54 20.50 -10.72
N ALA A 80 3.10 19.90 -11.83
CA ALA A 80 3.81 19.98 -13.12
C ALA A 80 3.59 21.31 -13.87
N THR A 81 2.68 22.16 -13.40
CA THR A 81 2.37 23.45 -14.05
C THR A 81 3.08 24.65 -13.40
N GLU A 82 3.77 24.45 -12.27
CA GLU A 82 4.66 25.46 -11.69
C GLU A 82 6.11 25.08 -11.94
N GLU A 83 6.64 25.51 -13.09
CA GLU A 83 8.07 25.79 -13.20
C GLU A 83 8.38 27.00 -12.30
N PRO A 84 9.19 26.79 -11.26
CA PRO A 84 10.38 27.62 -11.17
C PRO A 84 11.63 26.77 -11.00
N VAL A 85 12.49 26.81 -12.02
CA VAL A 85 13.91 27.12 -11.91
C VAL A 85 14.53 26.84 -10.53
N VAL A 86 14.98 25.61 -10.26
CA VAL A 86 16.16 25.38 -9.41
C VAL A 86 16.94 24.19 -9.98
N THR A 87 17.85 24.54 -10.91
CA THR A 87 19.24 24.08 -10.95
C THR A 87 19.50 22.57 -10.84
N THR A 88 19.44 21.89 -11.98
CA THR A 88 20.34 20.77 -12.30
C THR A 88 21.52 21.33 -13.07
N THR A 89 22.69 21.46 -12.44
CA THR A 89 24.06 21.63 -13.01
C THR A 89 24.97 21.97 -11.82
N GLU A 90 26.03 21.29 -11.43
CA GLU A 90 26.86 20.25 -12.03
C GLU A 90 27.55 19.49 -10.88
N VAL A 91 27.57 18.16 -10.97
CA VAL A 91 28.58 17.34 -10.29
C VAL A 91 29.83 17.42 -11.16
N VAL A 92 30.86 18.14 -10.71
CA VAL A 92 32.24 17.98 -11.20
C VAL A 92 33.06 17.40 -10.06
N VAL A 93 33.38 16.11 -10.20
CA VAL A 93 34.45 15.43 -9.46
C VAL A 93 35.67 15.45 -10.36
N GLU A 94 36.72 16.18 -10.02
CA GLU A 94 38.10 15.77 -10.32
C GLU A 94 39.17 16.56 -9.52
N ALA A 95 40.10 15.79 -8.96
CA ALA A 95 41.52 16.07 -8.65
C ALA A 95 41.93 16.95 -7.45
N THR A 96 42.59 16.26 -6.50
CA THR A 96 43.63 16.70 -5.54
C THR A 96 44.87 17.29 -6.28
N PRO A 97 45.75 18.15 -5.69
CA PRO A 97 46.51 17.87 -4.45
C PRO A 97 46.81 19.05 -3.47
N THR A 98 47.03 18.64 -2.21
CA THR A 98 47.81 19.18 -1.03
C THR A 98 49.03 20.10 -1.34
N PRO A 99 49.71 20.81 -0.38
CA PRO A 99 49.52 21.10 1.07
C PRO A 99 49.61 22.59 1.50
N ALA A 100 49.10 22.95 2.69
CA ALA A 100 49.80 23.76 3.71
C ALA A 100 48.91 24.02 4.94
N ALA A 101 49.33 23.49 6.10
CA ALA A 101 48.82 23.81 7.43
C ALA A 101 49.51 25.09 7.98
N PRO A 102 49.38 25.51 9.27
CA PRO A 102 48.42 25.16 10.34
C PRO A 102 47.90 26.39 11.16
N SER A 103 46.77 26.24 11.87
CA SER A 103 46.51 26.76 13.25
C SER A 103 45.01 26.63 13.55
N ALA A 104 44.57 25.58 14.24
CA ALA A 104 44.57 25.47 15.70
C ALA A 104 43.64 26.49 16.39
N VAL A 105 42.37 26.11 16.56
CA VAL A 105 41.64 26.35 17.81
C VAL A 105 40.80 25.12 18.19
N VAL A 106 41.37 24.31 19.09
CA VAL A 106 40.81 23.72 20.33
C VAL A 106 39.31 23.31 20.28
N ALA A 107 39.03 22.01 20.27
CA ALA A 107 38.69 21.18 21.44
C ALA A 107 37.18 21.17 21.75
N ALA A 108 36.51 20.05 21.45
CA ALA A 108 36.27 18.94 22.38
C ALA A 108 35.01 19.17 23.24
N VAL A 109 33.90 18.56 22.81
CA VAL A 109 33.01 17.87 23.74
C VAL A 109 32.77 16.47 23.19
N THR A 110 33.51 15.54 23.76
CA THR A 110 33.06 14.17 24.01
C THR A 110 31.73 14.21 24.76
N ALA A 111 30.71 13.45 24.33
CA ALA A 111 29.87 12.68 25.26
C ALA A 111 28.80 11.85 24.53
N ALA A 112 28.85 10.55 24.79
CA ALA A 112 27.72 9.62 24.86
C ALA A 112 27.10 9.13 23.55
N ALA A 113 27.85 8.25 22.88
CA ALA A 113 27.28 7.10 22.17
C ALA A 113 26.74 6.08 23.21
N ALA A 114 25.52 6.30 23.68
CA ALA A 114 24.71 5.29 24.35
C ALA A 114 23.24 5.69 24.16
N PRO A 115 22.34 4.77 23.76
CA PRO A 115 20.92 5.10 23.73
C PRO A 115 20.52 5.51 25.16
N PRO A 116 19.93 6.70 25.35
CA PRO A 116 19.47 7.08 26.68
C PRO A 116 18.46 6.02 27.14
N THR A 117 18.79 5.32 28.23
CA THR A 117 17.85 4.48 28.99
C THR A 117 16.77 5.32 29.69
N ALA A 118 16.65 6.61 29.32
CA ALA A 118 15.55 7.48 29.69
C ALA A 118 14.41 7.25 28.70
N GLY A 119 13.18 7.20 29.21
CA GLY A 119 11.99 7.00 28.38
C GLY A 119 11.92 8.01 27.22
N VAL A 120 11.33 7.58 26.10
CA VAL A 120 11.29 8.30 24.81
C VAL A 120 10.87 9.77 24.93
N ALA A 121 10.07 10.13 25.94
CA ALA A 121 9.68 11.51 26.22
C ALA A 121 10.83 12.47 26.61
N ALA A 122 11.95 11.95 27.10
CA ALA A 122 13.13 12.73 27.51
C ALA A 122 14.19 12.88 26.40
N TRP A 123 13.98 12.25 25.23
CA TRP A 123 14.93 12.31 24.13
C TRP A 123 15.05 13.70 23.55
N LYS A 124 16.29 14.16 23.40
CA LYS A 124 16.65 15.39 22.67
C LYS A 124 16.86 15.08 21.19
N VAL A 125 16.99 16.11 20.37
CA VAL A 125 17.23 16.00 18.92
C VAL A 125 18.42 15.08 18.59
N ALA A 126 19.50 15.14 19.38
CA ALA A 126 20.67 14.28 19.18
C ALA A 126 20.38 12.79 19.41
N ASP A 127 19.57 12.47 20.43
CA ASP A 127 19.16 11.09 20.73
C ASP A 127 18.24 10.54 19.64
N VAL A 128 17.36 11.39 19.10
CA VAL A 128 16.49 11.04 17.97
C VAL A 128 17.33 10.75 16.71
N CYS A 129 18.42 11.50 16.47
CA CYS A 129 19.34 11.22 15.37
C CYS A 129 20.06 9.88 15.55
N ALA A 130 20.57 9.59 16.75
CA ALA A 130 21.19 8.30 17.04
C ALA A 130 20.21 7.14 16.88
N TRP A 131 18.94 7.32 17.28
CA TRP A 131 17.89 6.33 17.04
C TRP A 131 17.60 6.15 15.54
N LEU A 132 17.54 7.23 14.76
CA LEU A 132 17.40 7.16 13.29
C LEU A 132 18.50 6.31 12.65
N ASP A 133 19.73 6.41 13.14
CA ASP A 133 20.85 5.59 12.66
C ASP A 133 20.64 4.09 12.98
N THR A 134 20.09 3.75 14.15
CA THR A 134 19.80 2.34 14.51
C THR A 134 18.73 1.69 13.64
N ILE A 135 17.80 2.48 13.11
CA ILE A 135 16.74 2.01 12.20
C ILE A 135 17.13 2.18 10.72
N GLU A 136 18.41 2.48 10.44
CA GLU A 136 18.98 2.67 9.09
C GLU A 136 18.32 3.82 8.30
N LEU A 137 17.77 4.83 8.99
CA LEU A 137 17.22 6.06 8.40
C LEU A 137 18.12 7.30 8.66
N GLY A 138 19.42 7.07 8.86
CA GLY A 138 20.40 8.12 9.14
C GLY A 138 20.49 9.22 8.08
N GLU A 139 20.19 8.90 6.81
CA GLU A 139 20.13 9.87 5.70
C GLU A 139 19.13 11.01 5.97
N HIS A 140 18.05 10.72 6.69
CA HIS A 140 17.03 11.72 7.03
C HIS A 140 17.34 12.49 8.32
N GLY A 141 18.43 12.17 9.04
CA GLY A 141 18.78 12.82 10.30
C GLY A 141 18.98 14.34 10.19
N SER A 142 19.46 14.82 9.04
CA SER A 142 19.62 16.26 8.76
C SER A 142 18.27 17.00 8.79
N ALA A 143 17.22 16.41 8.21
CA ALA A 143 15.87 16.97 8.21
C ALA A 143 15.30 17.01 9.65
N PHE A 144 15.44 15.92 10.41
CA PHE A 144 14.99 15.89 11.81
C PHE A 144 15.69 16.94 12.68
N LYS A 145 16.96 17.25 12.40
CA LYS A 145 17.71 18.30 13.06
C LYS A 145 17.21 19.70 12.69
N THR A 146 16.96 19.96 11.42
CA THR A 146 16.41 21.25 10.94
C THR A 146 15.04 21.54 11.56
N HIS A 147 14.17 20.54 11.63
CA HIS A 147 12.84 20.65 12.23
C HIS A 147 12.85 20.52 13.76
N SER A 148 14.03 20.36 14.39
CA SER A 148 14.22 20.26 15.85
C SER A 148 13.27 19.24 16.50
N ILE A 149 13.16 18.06 15.91
CA ILE A 149 12.25 17.02 16.39
C ILE A 149 12.79 16.40 17.68
N ASN A 150 12.12 16.70 18.78
CA ASN A 150 12.37 16.11 20.09
C ASN A 150 11.58 14.80 20.27
N GLY A 151 11.91 14.00 21.29
CA GLY A 151 11.22 12.73 21.56
C GLY A 151 9.70 12.84 21.73
N LYS A 152 9.21 13.92 22.35
CA LYS A 152 7.75 14.20 22.43
C LYS A 152 7.12 14.43 21.06
N MET A 153 7.82 15.15 20.17
CA MET A 153 7.35 15.40 18.81
C MET A 153 7.39 14.10 18.00
N LEU A 154 8.44 13.30 18.15
CA LEU A 154 8.55 11.97 17.55
C LEU A 154 7.35 11.08 17.89
N LEU A 155 6.89 11.11 19.15
CA LEU A 155 5.69 10.40 19.58
C LEU A 155 4.38 11.02 19.07
N ALA A 156 4.36 12.22 18.52
CA ALA A 156 3.17 12.85 17.94
C ALA A 156 3.13 12.82 16.40
N LEU A 157 4.23 12.41 15.75
CA LEU A 157 4.34 12.44 14.30
C LEU A 157 3.25 11.61 13.60
N SER A 158 2.70 12.20 12.53
CA SER A 158 1.76 11.57 11.60
C SER A 158 2.41 11.32 10.23
N ASP A 159 1.77 10.50 9.38
CA ASP A 159 2.25 10.26 8.00
C ASP A 159 2.29 11.55 7.17
N GLN A 160 1.34 12.47 7.42
CA GLN A 160 1.30 13.77 6.76
C GLN A 160 2.49 14.64 7.15
N ASP A 161 2.87 14.65 8.43
CA ASP A 161 4.04 15.42 8.89
C ASP A 161 5.34 14.87 8.30
N LEU A 162 5.45 13.54 8.18
CA LEU A 162 6.61 12.90 7.54
C LEU A 162 6.79 13.31 6.08
N TYR A 163 5.67 13.51 5.38
CA TYR A 163 5.70 13.93 3.99
C TYR A 163 5.90 15.44 3.84
N ALA A 164 5.11 16.24 4.57
CA ALA A 164 5.05 17.69 4.39
C ALA A 164 6.15 18.46 5.14
N SER A 165 6.56 18.00 6.32
CA SER A 165 7.59 18.69 7.12
C SER A 165 8.98 18.10 6.89
N LEU A 166 9.12 16.78 6.83
CA LEU A 166 10.42 16.11 6.73
C LEU A 166 10.81 15.73 5.30
N ASN A 167 9.94 15.99 4.32
CA ASN A 167 10.14 15.71 2.90
C ASN A 167 10.54 14.26 2.60
N ILE A 168 10.07 13.29 3.40
CA ILE A 168 10.35 11.87 3.17
C ILE A 168 9.40 11.36 2.09
N VAL A 169 9.83 11.45 0.83
CA VAL A 169 9.02 11.06 -0.35
C VAL A 169 8.82 9.55 -0.44
N SER A 170 9.80 8.75 0.02
CA SER A 170 9.74 7.29 -0.04
C SER A 170 8.65 6.73 0.90
N PRO A 171 7.62 6.05 0.36
CA PRO A 171 6.54 5.48 1.19
C PRO A 171 7.03 4.33 2.06
N LEU A 172 8.11 3.64 1.68
CA LEU A 172 8.71 2.57 2.49
C LEU A 172 9.35 3.14 3.75
N HIS A 173 10.10 4.24 3.63
CA HIS A 173 10.75 4.89 4.78
C HIS A 173 9.71 5.46 5.74
N ARG A 174 8.64 6.10 5.23
CA ARG A 174 7.55 6.59 6.09
C ARG A 174 6.87 5.45 6.85
N LYS A 175 6.56 4.34 6.19
CA LYS A 175 5.97 3.16 6.85
C LYS A 175 6.90 2.56 7.90
N LYS A 176 8.19 2.38 7.60
CA LYS A 176 9.20 1.89 8.56
C LYS A 176 9.24 2.80 9.79
N LEU A 177 9.31 4.11 9.58
CA LEU A 177 9.34 5.07 10.69
C LEU A 177 8.06 5.05 11.52
N LEU A 178 6.88 5.00 10.89
CA LEU A 178 5.60 4.90 11.61
C LEU A 178 5.50 3.61 12.43
N MET A 179 6.00 2.48 11.93
CA MET A 179 6.04 1.23 12.68
C MET A 179 6.93 1.33 13.92
N GLU A 180 8.12 1.89 13.77
CA GLU A 180 9.04 2.08 14.90
C GLU A 180 8.49 3.09 15.92
N ILE A 181 7.89 4.20 15.47
CA ILE A 181 7.22 5.17 16.36
C ILE A 181 6.05 4.50 17.11
N ALA A 182 5.27 3.65 16.44
CA ALA A 182 4.19 2.91 17.10
C ALA A 182 4.73 1.94 18.17
N SER A 183 5.87 1.30 17.91
CA SER A 183 6.58 0.45 18.88
C SER A 183 7.03 1.27 20.10
N LEU A 184 7.67 2.42 19.86
CA LEU A 184 8.10 3.35 20.91
C LEU A 184 6.92 3.87 21.74
N ARG A 185 5.80 4.22 21.10
CA ARG A 185 4.56 4.64 21.79
C ARG A 185 4.04 3.53 22.70
N LYS A 186 4.04 2.29 22.22
CA LYS A 186 3.56 1.13 23.00
C LYS A 186 4.45 0.85 24.20
N ALA A 187 5.78 0.94 24.02
CA ALA A 187 6.75 0.82 25.11
C ALA A 187 6.62 1.95 26.14
N TYR A 188 6.30 3.18 25.68
CA TYR A 188 6.05 4.31 26.56
C TYR A 188 4.75 4.16 27.39
N LEU A 189 3.71 3.52 26.83
CA LEU A 189 2.43 3.31 27.52
C LEU A 189 2.43 2.14 28.49
N ASN A 190 3.32 1.15 28.30
CA ASN A 190 3.51 0.00 29.20
C ASN A 190 4.95 0.02 29.76
N PRO A 191 5.23 0.90 30.74
CA PRO A 191 6.55 0.99 31.37
C PRO A 191 6.89 -0.24 32.22
#